data_AF-X0T6R0-F1
#
_entry.id   AF-X0T6R0-F1
#
_cell.length_a   1.000
_cell.length_b   1.000
_cell.length_c   1.000
_cell.angle_alpha   90.00
_cell.angle_beta   90.00
_cell.angle_gamma   90.00
#
_symmetry.space_group_name_H-M   'P 1'
#
loop_
_entity.id
_entity.type
_entity.pdbx_description
1 polymer ?
#
loop_
_entity_poly.entity_id
_entity_poly.type
_entity_poly.pdbx_seq_one_letter_code
_entity_poly.pdbx_strand_id
1 'polypeptide(L)'
;MCESNYSQIRYTQYEKVGLRVNRIEERFKKLKKQGKKAFISFITAGDPDFPTTKALVLELEKRGADIIELGVPFSDPLAEGPVIQ
;
A
#
# COMPACT_ATOMS: atom_id res chain seq x y z
N MET A 1 -6.55 15.22 42.13
CA MET A 1 -7.80 14.85 41.42
C MET A 1 -7.93 15.63 40.10
N CYS A 2 -6.92 15.57 39.21
CA CYS A 2 -7.02 16.23 37.89
C CYS A 2 -6.01 15.63 36.89
N GLU A 3 -5.98 14.30 36.72
CA GLU A 3 -5.16 13.67 35.66
C GLU A 3 -5.89 12.51 34.94
N SER A 4 -6.98 12.00 35.51
CA SER A 4 -7.70 10.82 35.01
C SER A 4 -8.55 11.05 33.76
N ASN A 5 -8.80 12.30 33.37
CA ASN A 5 -9.72 12.64 32.28
C ASN A 5 -9.01 12.97 30.96
N TYR A 6 -7.69 13.17 30.96
CA TYR A 6 -6.96 13.62 29.76
C TYR A 6 -6.75 12.48 28.74
N SER A 7 -6.62 11.24 29.21
CA SER A 7 -6.50 10.04 28.38
C SER A 7 -7.83 9.61 27.77
N GLN A 8 -8.94 9.72 28.50
CA GLN A 8 -10.28 9.37 28.00
C GLN A 8 -10.76 10.31 26.88
N ILE A 9 -10.42 11.59 26.96
CA ILE A 9 -10.83 12.62 25.98
C ILE A 9 -10.05 12.48 24.65
N ARG A 10 -8.84 11.90 24.66
CA ARG A 10 -8.09 11.64 23.42
C ARG A 10 -8.59 10.42 22.65
N TYR A 11 -9.14 9.40 23.33
CA TYR A 11 -9.69 8.23 22.65
C TYR A 11 -11.03 8.50 21.95
N THR A 12 -11.90 9.32 22.55
CA THR A 12 -13.21 9.64 21.98
C THR A 12 -13.14 10.56 20.75
N GLN A 13 -12.03 11.28 20.55
CA GLN A 13 -11.79 12.10 19.36
C GLN A 13 -11.46 11.25 18.11
N TYR A 14 -10.88 10.05 18.27
CA TYR A 14 -10.55 9.17 17.15
C TYR A 14 -11.74 8.38 16.60
N GLU A 15 -12.83 8.20 17.36
CA GLU A 15 -14.03 7.53 16.84
C GLU A 15 -14.81 8.38 15.82
N LYS A 16 -14.66 9.71 15.83
CA LYS A 16 -15.36 10.61 14.90
C LYS A 16 -14.65 10.84 13.57
N VAL A 17 -13.35 10.57 13.49
CA VAL A 17 -12.59 10.60 12.23
C VAL A 17 -12.34 9.15 11.85
N GLY A 18 -13.31 8.52 11.17
CA GLY A 18 -13.32 7.10 10.86
C GLY A 18 -11.93 6.56 10.52
N LEU A 19 -11.30 5.88 11.48
CA LEU A 19 -10.01 5.24 11.37
C LEU A 19 -10.13 4.13 10.32
N ARG A 20 -9.88 4.52 9.08
CA ARG A 20 -9.94 3.65 7.91
C ARG A 20 -8.92 2.53 8.14
N VAL A 21 -9.37 1.28 8.09
CA VAL A 21 -8.49 0.15 8.30
C VAL A 21 -7.36 0.19 7.25
N ASN A 22 -6.12 -0.01 7.70
CA ASN A 22 -4.96 -0.01 6.83
C ASN A 22 -4.97 -1.28 5.95
N ARG A 23 -5.17 -1.11 4.64
CA ARG A 23 -5.26 -2.21 3.66
C ARG A 23 -4.01 -3.11 3.64
N ILE A 24 -2.84 -2.55 3.89
CA ILE A 24 -1.57 -3.29 3.92
C ILE A 24 -1.55 -4.21 5.16
N GLU A 25 -1.90 -3.66 6.32
CA GLU A 25 -1.98 -4.43 7.56
C GLU A 25 -3.01 -5.57 7.46
N GLU A 26 -4.19 -5.30 6.88
CA GLU A 26 -5.21 -6.32 6.64
C GLU A 26 -4.70 -7.45 5.74
N ARG A 27 -3.99 -7.10 4.65
CA ARG A 27 -3.46 -8.11 3.72
C ARG A 27 -2.44 -9.01 4.40
N PHE A 28 -1.49 -8.44 5.14
CA PHE A 28 -0.50 -9.22 5.89
C PHE A 28 -1.14 -10.09 6.98
N LYS A 29 -2.15 -9.58 7.71
CA LYS A 29 -2.92 -10.38 8.68
C LYS A 29 -3.58 -11.58 8.00
N LYS A 30 -4.20 -11.39 6.83
CA LYS A 30 -4.82 -12.47 6.05
C LYS A 30 -3.80 -13.50 5.58
N LEU A 31 -2.68 -13.06 5.01
CA LEU A 31 -1.60 -13.94 4.55
C LEU A 31 -0.98 -14.76 5.67
N LYS A 32 -0.74 -14.14 6.83
CA LYS A 32 -0.22 -14.83 8.02
C LYS A 32 -1.17 -15.93 8.49
N LYS A 33 -2.48 -15.65 8.54
CA LYS A 33 -3.50 -16.67 8.88
C LYS A 33 -3.52 -17.83 7.87
N GLN A 34 -3.18 -17.57 6.62
CA GLN A 34 -3.10 -18.58 5.56
C GLN A 34 -1.73 -19.29 5.48
N GLY A 35 -0.76 -18.92 6.31
CA GLY A 35 0.61 -19.44 6.23
C GLY A 35 1.35 -19.05 4.94
N LYS A 36 0.89 -18.01 4.23
CA LYS A 36 1.45 -17.55 2.95
C LYS A 36 2.38 -16.36 3.13
N LYS A 37 3.33 -16.21 2.19
CA LYS A 37 4.14 -15.00 2.01
C LYS A 37 3.43 -14.03 1.05
N ALA A 38 3.77 -12.76 1.12
CA ALA A 38 3.26 -11.75 0.19
C ALA A 38 4.06 -11.78 -1.12
N PHE A 39 3.35 -11.72 -2.25
CA PHE A 39 3.91 -11.37 -3.55
C PHE A 39 3.67 -9.88 -3.80
N ILE A 40 4.76 -9.11 -3.88
CA ILE A 40 4.73 -7.67 -4.08
C ILE A 40 5.38 -7.37 -5.44
N SER A 41 4.61 -6.83 -6.37
CA SER A 41 5.07 -6.53 -7.73
C SER A 41 5.26 -5.03 -7.90
N PHE A 42 6.36 -4.62 -8.54
CA PHE A 42 6.64 -3.23 -8.91
C PHE A 42 6.45 -3.02 -10.41
N ILE A 43 5.83 -1.90 -10.79
CA ILE A 43 5.81 -1.37 -12.17
C ILE A 43 5.95 0.16 -12.15
N THR A 44 6.54 0.73 -13.19
CA THR A 44 6.63 2.19 -13.36
C THR A 44 5.36 2.72 -14.04
N ALA A 45 4.74 3.74 -13.45
CA ALA A 45 3.55 4.35 -14.03
C ALA A 45 3.89 5.07 -15.33
N GLY A 46 3.12 4.80 -16.38
CA GLY A 46 3.32 5.39 -17.70
C GLY A 46 4.33 4.63 -18.56
N ASP A 47 4.87 3.50 -18.12
CA ASP A 47 5.68 2.61 -18.96
C ASP A 47 4.84 1.44 -19.52
N PRO A 48 4.79 1.23 -20.85
CA PRO A 48 5.16 2.18 -21.91
C PRO A 48 4.15 3.35 -22.05
N ASP A 49 2.95 3.21 -21.47
CA ASP A 49 1.92 4.26 -21.44
C ASP A 49 0.89 4.04 -20.30
N PHE A 50 0.08 5.06 -19.99
CA PHE A 50 -0.93 4.98 -18.93
C PHE A 50 -2.03 3.93 -19.15
N PRO A 51 -2.59 3.74 -20.38
CA PRO A 51 -3.49 2.64 -20.66
C PRO A 51 -2.90 1.27 -20.30
N THR A 52 -1.65 1.04 -20.65
CA THR A 52 -0.92 -0.20 -20.36
C THR A 52 -0.67 -0.35 -18.87
N THR A 53 -0.26 0.70 -18.17
CA THR A 53 -0.16 0.70 -16.69
C THR A 53 -1.46 0.25 -16.04
N LYS A 54 -2.60 0.82 -16.47
CA LYS A 54 -3.92 0.44 -15.93
C LYS A 54 -4.23 -1.04 -16.18
N ALA A 55 -3.97 -1.53 -17.39
CA ALA A 55 -4.16 -2.93 -17.74
C ALA A 55 -3.29 -3.86 -16.88
N LEU A 56 -2.01 -3.50 -16.69
CA LEU A 56 -1.05 -4.26 -15.88
C LEU A 56 -1.47 -4.31 -14.40
N VAL A 57 -1.88 -3.21 -13.78
CA VAL A 57 -2.34 -3.20 -12.38
C VAL A 57 -3.50 -4.19 -12.18
N LEU A 58 -4.50 -4.14 -13.06
CA LEU A 58 -5.65 -5.04 -12.98
C LEU A 58 -5.26 -6.50 -13.24
N GLU A 59 -4.32 -6.74 -14.15
CA GLU A 59 -3.86 -8.09 -14.45
C GLU A 59 -3.00 -8.67 -13.32
N LEU A 60 -2.13 -7.87 -12.70
CA LEU A 60 -1.34 -8.25 -11.54
C LEU A 60 -2.22 -8.61 -10.35
N GLU A 61 -3.27 -7.83 -10.08
CA GLU A 61 -4.28 -8.16 -9.06
C GLU A 61 -4.92 -9.53 -9.35
N LYS A 62 -5.41 -9.74 -10.58
CA LYS A 62 -6.03 -11.02 -11.01
C LYS A 62 -5.08 -12.20 -10.89
N ARG A 63 -3.79 -12.00 -11.14
CA ARG A 63 -2.74 -13.02 -11.03
C ARG A 63 -2.24 -13.25 -9.61
N GLY A 64 -2.75 -12.51 -8.63
CA GLY A 64 -2.53 -12.76 -7.22
C GLY A 64 -1.44 -11.91 -6.57
N ALA A 65 -1.09 -10.75 -7.15
CA ALA A 65 -0.31 -9.75 -6.43
C ALA A 65 -1.04 -9.35 -5.14
N ASP A 66 -0.34 -9.42 -4.01
CA ASP A 66 -0.86 -9.02 -2.71
C ASP A 66 -0.80 -7.51 -2.53
N ILE A 67 0.29 -6.91 -3.04
CA ILE A 67 0.57 -5.49 -3.06
C ILE A 67 1.17 -5.17 -4.43
N ILE A 68 0.74 -4.05 -5.02
CA ILE A 68 1.32 -3.53 -6.25
C ILE A 68 1.96 -2.19 -5.89
N GLU A 69 3.25 -2.09 -6.12
CA GLU A 69 4.02 -0.86 -6.01
C GLU A 69 4.00 -0.18 -7.37
N LEU A 70 3.47 1.04 -7.40
CA LEU A 70 3.38 1.84 -8.61
C LEU A 70 4.41 2.97 -8.51
N GLY A 71 5.53 2.81 -9.21
CA GLY A 71 6.60 3.79 -9.28
C GLY A 71 6.15 5.05 -10.00
N VAL A 72 6.49 6.21 -9.46
CA VAL A 72 6.30 7.50 -10.15
C VAL A 72 7.60 7.80 -10.88
N PRO A 73 7.59 7.99 -12.22
CA PRO A 73 8.79 8.32 -12.97
C PRO A 73 9.51 9.53 -12.38
N PHE A 74 10.84 9.44 -12.29
CA PHE A 74 11.70 10.49 -11.75
C PHE A 74 12.81 10.81 -12.75
N SER A 75 13.17 12.10 -12.90
CA SER A 75 14.18 12.53 -13.89
C SER A 75 15.59 12.06 -13.55
N ASP A 76 15.89 11.84 -12.27
CA ASP A 76 17.23 11.54 -11.77
C ASP A 76 17.25 10.26 -10.90
N PRO A 77 16.95 9.08 -11.47
CA PRO A 77 16.73 7.83 -10.73
C PRO A 77 18.03 7.14 -10.25
N LEU A 78 18.85 7.84 -9.45
CA LEU A 78 20.19 7.39 -9.02
C LEU A 78 20.20 6.06 -8.23
N ALA A 79 19.08 5.68 -7.63
CA ALA A 79 18.96 4.47 -6.82
C ALA A 79 18.42 3.24 -7.60
N GLU A 80 18.02 3.43 -8.86
CA GLU A 80 17.38 2.40 -9.67
C GLU A 80 18.38 1.75 -10.64
N GLY A 81 18.14 0.51 -11.06
CA GLY A 81 18.97 -0.17 -12.07
C GLY A 81 18.52 0.12 -13.49
N PRO A 82 19.30 -0.25 -14.52
CA PRO A 82 19.07 0.12 -15.93
C PRO A 82 17.80 -0.45 -16.57
N VAL A 83 17.10 -1.37 -15.90
CA VAL A 83 15.79 -1.88 -16.35
C VAL A 83 14.65 -0.97 -15.91
N ILE A 84 14.86 -0.18 -14.85
CA ILE A 84 13.86 0.70 -14.25
C ILE A 84 14.10 2.17 -14.61
N GLN A 85 15.37 2.56 -14.82
CA GLN A 85 15.78 3.88 -15.33
C GLN A 85 15.36 4.08 -16.78
#